data_AF-A0A929GZP5-F1
#
_entry.id   AF-A0A929GZP5-F1
#
_cell.length_a   1.000
_cell.length_b   1.000
_cell.length_c   1.000
_cell.angle_alpha   90.00
_cell.angle_beta   90.00
_cell.angle_gamma   90.00
#
_symmetry.space_group_name_H-M   'P 1'
#
loop_
_entity.id
_entity.type
_entity.pdbx_description
1 polymer ?
#
loop_
_entity_poly.entity_id
_entity_poly.type
_entity_poly.pdbx_seq_one_letter_code
_entity_poly.pdbx_strand_id
1 'polypeptide(L)'
;MGVRVLLAPASTGKTAYVLDLVRDAAQGLQSTPRVVVPTHLQARACRRRLAEAGGAIGVRVLTFDRLYAECLSGGGEVYTELSDPVQYRLIRAV
;
A
#
# COMPACT_ATOMS: atom_id res chain seq x y z
N MET A 1 -15.14 -1.65 14.80
CA MET A 1 -13.96 -1.02 14.15
C MET A 1 -13.17 -0.29 15.22
N GLY A 2 -11.88 -0.60 15.39
CA GLY A 2 -11.01 0.08 16.34
C GLY A 2 -9.93 0.86 15.61
N VAL A 3 -9.77 2.14 15.96
CA VAL A 3 -8.68 2.99 15.45
C VAL A 3 -7.59 3.05 16.51
N ARG A 4 -6.34 2.82 16.10
CA ARG A 4 -5.17 2.98 16.96
C ARG A 4 -4.18 3.91 16.29
N VAL A 5 -3.70 4.90 17.02
CA VAL A 5 -2.68 5.84 16.55
C VAL A 5 -1.35 5.49 17.24
N LEU A 6 -0.32 5.21 16.44
CA LEU A 6 1.01 4.86 16.94
C LEU A 6 1.94 6.05 16.75
N LEU A 7 2.31 6.70 17.86
CA LEU A 7 3.23 7.84 17.88
C LEU A 7 4.54 7.44 18.52
N ALA A 8 5.65 7.78 17.86
CA ALA A 8 6.99 7.67 18.42
C ALA A 8 7.95 8.56 17.63
N PRO A 9 9.10 8.98 18.21
CA PRO A 9 10.12 9.76 17.51
C PRO A 9 10.67 9.08 16.24
N ALA A 10 11.41 9.84 15.42
CA ALA A 10 12.09 9.26 14.27
C ALA A 10 13.01 8.10 14.71
N SER A 11 13.11 7.06 13.87
CA SER A 11 14.01 5.92 14.10
C SER A 11 13.75 5.05 15.34
N THR A 12 12.59 5.14 15.98
CA THR A 12 12.23 4.31 17.16
C THR A 12 11.52 2.99 16.82
N GLY A 13 11.65 2.49 15.59
CA GLY A 13 11.11 1.18 15.23
C GLY A 13 9.63 1.13 14.83
N LYS A 14 8.95 2.27 14.60
CA LYS A 14 7.55 2.30 14.11
C LYS A 14 7.31 1.36 12.91
N THR A 15 8.22 1.39 11.94
CA THR A 15 8.11 0.53 10.76
C THR A 15 8.30 -0.94 11.13
N ALA A 16 9.29 -1.28 11.96
CA ALA A 16 9.52 -2.66 12.40
C ALA A 16 8.28 -3.23 13.12
N TYR A 17 7.73 -2.47 14.06
CA TYR A 17 6.49 -2.82 14.76
C TYR A 17 5.33 -3.12 13.80
N VAL A 18 5.09 -2.24 12.81
CA VAL A 18 4.01 -2.44 11.83
C VAL A 18 4.25 -3.69 10.97
N LEU A 19 5.52 -3.95 10.60
CA LEU A 19 5.87 -5.14 9.83
C LEU A 19 5.61 -6.43 10.60
N ASP A 20 5.95 -6.47 11.88
CA ASP A 20 5.66 -7.64 12.72
C ASP A 20 4.15 -7.82 12.92
N LEU A 21 3.43 -6.73 13.20
CA LEU A 21 1.97 -6.75 13.33
C LEU A 21 1.27 -7.30 12.08
N VAL A 22 1.69 -6.90 10.88
CA VAL A 22 1.04 -7.37 9.65
C VAL A 22 1.45 -8.80 9.31
N ARG A 23 2.65 -9.23 9.69
CA ARG A 23 3.09 -10.62 9.55
C ARG A 23 2.25 -11.53 10.43
N ASP A 24 2.08 -11.16 11.70
CA ASP A 24 1.25 -11.90 12.65
C ASP A 24 -0.20 -11.98 12.18
N ALA A 25 -0.76 -10.87 11.69
CA ALA A 25 -2.13 -10.85 11.15
C ALA A 25 -2.31 -11.68 9.87
N ALA A 26 -1.26 -11.87 9.08
CA ALA A 26 -1.28 -12.69 7.87
C ALA A 26 -1.02 -14.18 8.13
N GLN A 27 -0.63 -14.57 9.35
CA GLN A 27 -0.36 -15.97 9.69
C GLN A 27 -1.60 -16.83 9.41
N GLY A 28 -1.36 -18.03 8.86
CA GLY A 28 -2.41 -18.97 8.50
C GLY A 28 -3.39 -18.46 7.43
N LEU A 29 -3.05 -17.37 6.70
CA LEU A 29 -3.91 -16.75 5.68
C LEU A 29 -5.29 -16.32 6.20
N GLN A 30 -5.41 -16.08 7.50
CA GLN A 30 -6.67 -15.69 8.15
C GLN A 30 -7.13 -14.29 7.73
N SER A 31 -6.20 -13.45 7.26
CA SER A 31 -6.50 -12.14 6.71
C SER A 31 -5.51 -11.76 5.62
N THR A 32 -5.85 -10.70 4.86
CA THR A 32 -4.95 -10.08 3.88
C THR A 32 -4.64 -8.63 4.32
N PRO A 33 -3.68 -8.40 5.23
CA PRO A 33 -3.36 -7.08 5.73
C PRO A 33 -2.87 -6.16 4.60
N ARG A 34 -3.33 -4.90 4.62
CA ARG A 34 -2.91 -3.87 3.66
C ARG A 34 -2.02 -2.84 4.35
N VAL A 35 -0.80 -2.66 3.84
CA VAL A 35 0.15 -1.65 4.27
C VAL A 35 0.25 -0.58 3.18
N VAL A 36 -0.22 0.62 3.49
CA VAL A 36 -0.20 1.76 2.56
C VAL A 36 0.97 2.66 2.91
N VAL A 37 1.80 2.96 1.92
CA VAL A 37 2.96 3.86 2.09
C VAL A 37 2.95 4.97 1.04
N PRO A 38 3.56 6.13 1.33
CA PRO A 38 3.44 7.30 0.44
C PRO A 38 4.04 7.13 -0.95
N THR A 39 5.09 6.32 -1.11
CA THR A 39 5.86 6.25 -2.36
C THR A 39 6.16 4.81 -2.79
N HIS A 40 6.41 4.63 -4.09
CA HIS A 40 6.90 3.36 -4.64
C HIS A 40 8.24 2.93 -4.04
N LEU A 41 9.13 3.88 -3.74
CA LEU A 41 10.41 3.60 -3.08
C LEU A 41 10.18 3.01 -1.68
N GLN A 42 9.29 3.60 -0.89
CA GLN A 42 8.93 3.08 0.43
C GLN A 42 8.21 1.73 0.32
N ALA A 43 7.38 1.52 -0.71
CA ALA A 43 6.72 0.24 -0.95
C ALA A 43 7.75 -0.86 -1.23
N ARG A 44 8.75 -0.56 -2.07
CA ARG A 44 9.86 -1.47 -2.35
C ARG A 44 10.69 -1.76 -1.10
N ALA A 45 11.03 -0.74 -0.31
CA ALA A 45 11.77 -0.90 0.94
C ALA A 45 10.99 -1.75 1.97
N CYS A 46 9.68 -1.53 2.08
CA CYS A 46 8.78 -2.29 2.94
C CYS A 46 8.73 -3.78 2.53
N ARG A 47 8.54 -4.07 1.23
CA ARG A 47 8.56 -5.45 0.70
C ARG A 47 9.90 -6.13 0.93
N ARG A 48 11.01 -5.41 0.75
CA ARG A 48 12.35 -5.94 1.04
C ARG A 48 12.48 -6.34 2.50
N ARG A 49 12.09 -5.48 3.44
CA ARG A 49 12.11 -5.78 4.88
C ARG A 49 11.21 -6.96 5.25
N LEU A 50 10.03 -7.08 4.64
CA LEU A 50 9.18 -8.25 4.83
C LEU A 50 9.87 -9.53 4.36
N ALA A 51 10.52 -9.50 3.20
CA ALA A 51 11.26 -10.65 2.67
C ALA A 51 12.46 -11.03 3.57
N GLU A 52 13.24 -10.03 4.02
CA GLU A 52 14.34 -10.20 4.97
C GLU A 52 13.87 -10.80 6.30
N ALA A 53 12.65 -10.49 6.72
CA ALA A 53 12.07 -11.02 7.95
C ALA A 53 11.49 -12.45 7.81
N GLY A 54 11.62 -13.10 6.65
CA GLY A 54 11.09 -14.45 6.39
C GLY A 54 9.87 -14.47 5.46
N GLY A 55 9.51 -13.34 4.86
CA GLY A 55 8.36 -13.20 3.98
C GLY A 55 7.04 -13.08 4.72
N ALA A 56 5.99 -12.74 3.96
CA ALA A 56 4.62 -12.68 4.46
C ALA A 56 3.64 -12.92 3.29
N ILE A 57 3.22 -14.18 3.11
CA ILE A 57 2.15 -14.49 2.16
C ILE A 57 0.85 -13.88 2.70
N GLY A 58 0.10 -13.20 1.84
CA GLY A 58 -1.15 -12.53 2.22
C GLY A 58 -0.99 -11.06 2.62
N VAL A 59 0.23 -10.51 2.75
CA VAL A 59 0.41 -9.07 2.99
C VAL A 59 0.44 -8.29 1.67
N ARG A 60 -0.40 -7.25 1.55
CA ARG A 60 -0.40 -6.32 0.42
C ARG A 60 0.28 -5.01 0.80
N VAL A 61 1.39 -4.69 0.12
CA VAL A 61 2.06 -3.39 0.24
C VAL A 61 1.71 -2.52 -0.97
N LEU A 62 1.08 -1.37 -0.74
CA LEU A 62 0.48 -0.51 -1.75
C LEU A 62 0.90 0.96 -1.57
N THR A 63 0.85 1.74 -2.65
CA THR A 63 0.72 3.20 -2.59
C THR A 63 -0.77 3.57 -2.58
N PHE A 64 -1.08 4.83 -2.32
CA PHE A 64 -2.47 5.29 -2.35
C PHE A 64 -3.11 5.10 -3.73
N ASP A 65 -2.40 5.41 -4.81
CA ASP A 65 -2.88 5.26 -6.19
C ASP A 65 -3.30 3.81 -6.48
N ARG A 66 -2.50 2.85 -6.00
CA ARG A 66 -2.85 1.43 -6.10
C ARG A 66 -4.02 1.03 -5.24
N LEU A 67 -4.11 1.54 -4.01
CA LEU A 67 -5.23 1.24 -3.12
C LEU A 67 -6.54 1.71 -3.74
N TYR A 68 -6.56 2.94 -4.23
CA TYR A 68 -7.72 3.53 -4.90
C TYR A 68 -8.11 2.70 -6.14
N ALA A 69 -7.16 2.37 -7.00
CA ALA A 69 -7.42 1.53 -8.18
C ALA A 69 -7.99 0.14 -7.81
N GLU A 70 -7.49 -0.50 -6.75
CA GLU A 70 -8.03 -1.77 -6.24
C GLU A 70 -9.47 -1.63 -5.75
N CYS A 71 -9.79 -0.56 -5.03
CA CYS A 71 -11.15 -0.28 -4.55
C CYS A 71 -12.12 -0.06 -5.72
N LEU A 72 -11.74 0.74 -6.72
CA LEU A 72 -12.57 0.97 -7.90
C LEU A 72 -12.81 -0.29 -8.71
N SER A 73 -11.74 -1.05 -8.95
CA SER A 73 -11.82 -2.32 -9.69
C SER A 73 -12.75 -3.31 -8.99
N GLY A 74 -12.74 -3.33 -7.65
CA GLY A 74 -13.65 -4.14 -6.84
C GLY A 74 -15.12 -3.68 -6.90
N GLY A 75 -15.37 -2.41 -7.20
CA GLY A 75 -16.71 -1.85 -7.38
C GLY A 75 -17.33 -2.10 -8.77
N GLY A 76 -16.56 -2.69 -9.70
CA GLY A 76 -17.02 -2.96 -11.08
C GLY A 76 -17.02 -1.74 -11.99
N GLU A 77 -16.52 -0.60 -11.54
CA GLU A 77 -16.42 0.61 -12.33
C GLU A 77 -15.00 0.74 -12.93
N VAL A 78 -14.94 0.73 -14.26
CA VAL A 78 -13.67 0.90 -15.00
C VAL A 78 -13.47 2.38 -15.28
N TYR A 79 -12.64 3.01 -14.45
CA TYR A 79 -12.21 4.39 -14.68
C TYR A 79 -10.99 4.39 -15.60
N THR A 80 -11.13 4.99 -16.79
CA THR A 80 -9.99 5.19 -17.68
C THR A 80 -9.21 6.41 -17.22
N GLU A 81 -8.04 6.18 -16.62
CA GLU A 81 -7.11 7.26 -16.31
C GLU A 81 -6.38 7.71 -17.58
N LEU A 82 -6.46 9.00 -17.88
CA LEU A 82 -5.68 9.58 -18.97
C LEU A 82 -4.25 9.78 -18.49
N SER A 83 -3.28 9.23 -19.22
CA SER A 83 -1.87 9.52 -18.95
C SER A 83 -1.57 11.00 -19.17
N ASP A 84 -0.57 11.54 -18.45
CA ASP A 84 -0.19 12.95 -18.57
C ASP A 84 -0.08 13.43 -20.03
N PRO A 85 0.58 12.69 -20.96
CA PRO A 85 0.67 13.13 -22.35
C PRO A 85 -0.68 13.17 -23.08
N VAL A 86 -1.66 12.36 -22.69
CA VAL A 86 -3.02 12.40 -23.24
C VAL A 86 -3.79 13.58 -22.65
N GLN A 87 -3.66 13.85 -21.35
CA GLN A 87 -4.26 15.03 -20.71
C GLN A 87 -3.75 16.33 -21.35
N TYR A 88 -2.44 16.47 -21.54
CA TYR A 88 -1.86 17.64 -22.20
C TYR A 88 -2.38 17.84 -23.62
N ARG A 89 -2.56 16.76 -24.37
CA ARG A 89 -3.13 16.83 -25.73
C ARG A 89 -4.60 17.25 -25.72
N LEU A 90 -5.38 16.74 -24.77
CA LEU A 90 -6.79 17.11 -24.61
C LEU A 90 -6.93 18.60 -24.27
N ILE A 91 -6.16 19.10 -23.30
CA ILE A 91 -6.19 20.51 -22.89
C ILE A 91 -5.84 21.44 -24.04
N ARG A 92 -4.88 21.07 -24.90
CA ARG A 92 -4.50 21.87 -26.07
C ARG A 92 -5.50 21.84 -27.22
N ALA A 93 -6.45 20.90 -27.21
CA ALA A 93 -7.45 20.75 -28.26
C ALA A 93 -8.76 21.51 -27.96
N VAL A 94 -8.88 22.10 -26.76
CA VAL A 94 -9.99 22.95 -26.31
C VAL A 94 -9.51 24.40 -26.29
#